data_AF-A0A1Y4BNC3-F1
#
_entry.id   AF-A0A1Y4BNC3-F1
#
_cell.length_a   1.000
_cell.length_b   1.000
_cell.length_c   1.000
_cell.angle_alpha   90.00
_cell.angle_beta   90.00
_cell.angle_gamma   90.00
#
_symmetry.space_group_name_H-M   'P 1'
#
loop_
_entity.id
_entity.type
_entity.pdbx_description
1 polymer ?
#
loop_
_entity_poly.entity_id
_entity_poly.type
_entity_poly.pdbx_seq_one_letter_code
_entity_poly.pdbx_strand_id
1 'polypeptide(L)'
;MKELTSYNRVAGYLNKVFDLLNAEFFENALSRPTITIQSTPRAYGHFSLREDTWVSKLGGTHEINIGAGTLARPIEEVAATLLHEMVHYYNYENGIQDCSRGNTYHNRRFKAAAEAHGLIVEHSDKYGWSHTSPSDELLDFILENGLTDILISRNEFAGFHITGTGTHSGTEGTTPPRTSSTRKYICPCCGNSVRATKEVHIACLDCSAPMVLAG
;
A
#
# COMPACT_ATOMS: atom_id res chain seq x y z
N MET A 1 -15.83 5.51 12.33
CA MET A 1 -15.93 5.16 10.88
C MET A 1 -16.54 3.77 10.77
N LYS A 2 -17.32 3.44 9.73
CA LYS A 2 -17.79 2.05 9.53
C LYS A 2 -16.62 1.18 9.07
N GLU A 3 -16.55 -0.08 9.51
CA GLU A 3 -15.45 -0.99 9.18
C GLU A 3 -15.26 -1.18 7.66
N LEU A 4 -14.00 -1.32 7.23
CA LEU A 4 -13.59 -1.47 5.83
C LEU A 4 -13.59 -2.94 5.39
N THR A 5 -14.78 -3.56 5.37
CA THR A 5 -14.97 -5.00 5.12
C THR A 5 -15.61 -5.34 3.77
N SER A 6 -15.91 -4.35 2.94
CA SER A 6 -16.55 -4.55 1.63
C SER A 6 -15.78 -3.85 0.52
N TYR A 7 -15.67 -4.48 -0.66
CA TYR A 7 -14.92 -3.97 -1.81
C TYR A 7 -15.25 -2.51 -2.16
N ASN A 8 -16.54 -2.19 -2.38
CA ASN A 8 -16.96 -0.85 -2.79
C ASN A 8 -16.58 0.24 -1.78
N ARG A 9 -16.62 -0.10 -0.49
CA ARG A 9 -16.20 0.82 0.58
C ARG A 9 -14.70 1.04 0.56
N VAL A 10 -13.92 -0.02 0.35
CA VAL A 10 -12.46 0.10 0.23
C VAL A 10 -12.06 0.88 -1.02
N ALA A 11 -12.73 0.65 -2.16
CA ALA A 11 -12.49 1.42 -3.38
C ALA A 11 -12.72 2.93 -3.14
N GLY A 12 -13.86 3.30 -2.54
CA GLY A 12 -14.12 4.70 -2.16
C GLY A 12 -13.14 5.25 -1.13
N TYR A 13 -12.71 4.40 -0.19
CA TYR A 13 -11.73 4.78 0.82
C TYR A 13 -10.34 5.04 0.22
N LEU A 14 -9.86 4.21 -0.71
CA LEU A 14 -8.58 4.45 -1.39
C LEU A 14 -8.60 5.73 -2.23
N ASN A 15 -9.73 6.08 -2.85
CA ASN A 15 -9.90 7.38 -3.50
C ASN A 15 -9.75 8.54 -2.51
N LYS A 16 -10.38 8.43 -1.33
CA LYS A 16 -10.20 9.42 -0.26
C LYS A 16 -8.73 9.53 0.19
N VAL A 17 -8.05 8.39 0.39
CA VAL A 17 -6.65 8.38 0.82
C VAL A 17 -5.76 9.02 -0.23
N PHE A 18 -5.97 8.74 -1.53
CA PHE A 18 -5.27 9.41 -2.62
C PHE A 18 -5.45 10.93 -2.56
N ASP A 19 -6.67 11.42 -2.37
CA ASP A 19 -6.94 12.87 -2.32
C ASP A 19 -6.20 13.55 -1.17
N LEU A 20 -6.20 12.92 0.00
CA LEU A 20 -5.51 13.44 1.17
C LEU A 20 -3.99 13.42 0.96
N LEU A 21 -3.43 12.33 0.43
CA LEU A 21 -1.99 12.24 0.12
C LEU A 21 -1.58 13.26 -0.95
N ASN A 22 -2.42 13.46 -1.96
CA ASN A 22 -2.16 14.42 -3.04
C ASN A 22 -2.15 15.85 -2.53
N ALA A 23 -3.09 16.17 -1.63
CA ALA A 23 -3.14 17.48 -0.99
C ALA A 23 -1.92 17.74 -0.10
N GLU A 24 -1.52 16.74 0.70
CA GLU A 24 -0.42 16.88 1.66
C GLU A 24 0.95 16.87 0.98
N PHE A 25 1.23 15.83 0.21
CA PHE A 25 2.59 15.57 -0.27
C PHE A 25 2.85 16.15 -1.66
N PHE A 26 1.82 16.45 -2.45
CA PHE A 26 1.98 16.86 -3.85
C PHE A 26 1.31 18.20 -4.19
N GLU A 27 0.85 18.98 -3.21
CA GLU A 27 0.18 20.26 -3.43
C GLU A 27 -1.01 20.18 -4.43
N ASN A 28 -1.70 19.04 -4.46
CA ASN A 28 -2.75 18.70 -5.44
C ASN A 28 -2.30 18.71 -6.92
N ALA A 29 -1.01 18.51 -7.20
CA ALA A 29 -0.48 18.51 -8.57
C ALA A 29 -1.00 17.33 -9.42
N LEU A 30 -1.40 16.21 -8.80
CA LEU A 30 -1.81 15.01 -9.51
C LEU A 30 -3.32 14.99 -9.80
N SER A 31 -3.70 14.72 -11.04
CA SER A 31 -5.09 14.40 -11.37
C SER A 31 -5.48 13.04 -10.77
N ARG A 32 -6.74 12.82 -10.37
CA ARG A 32 -7.10 11.53 -9.76
C ARG A 32 -7.05 10.40 -10.81
N PRO A 33 -6.16 9.39 -10.66
CA PRO A 33 -6.14 8.23 -11.55
C PRO A 33 -7.31 7.29 -11.23
N THR A 34 -7.58 6.33 -12.12
CA THR A 34 -8.44 5.21 -11.74
C THR A 34 -7.69 4.32 -10.76
N ILE A 35 -8.14 4.28 -9.49
CA ILE A 35 -7.58 3.40 -8.48
C ILE A 35 -8.25 2.03 -8.57
N THR A 36 -7.46 1.00 -8.83
CA THR A 36 -7.96 -0.37 -8.93
C THR A 36 -7.44 -1.25 -7.81
N ILE A 37 -8.20 -2.32 -7.52
CA ILE A 37 -7.84 -3.35 -6.53
C ILE A 37 -7.82 -4.68 -7.27
N GLN A 38 -6.66 -5.06 -7.79
CA GLN A 38 -6.47 -6.26 -8.60
C GLN A 38 -5.20 -7.00 -8.18
N SER A 39 -5.01 -8.21 -8.72
CA SER A 39 -3.76 -8.94 -8.51
C SER A 39 -2.59 -8.25 -9.15
N THR A 40 -1.52 -8.14 -8.39
CA THR A 40 -0.22 -7.73 -8.90
C THR A 40 0.82 -8.70 -8.35
N PRO A 41 1.06 -9.83 -9.06
CA PRO A 41 2.00 -10.83 -8.59
C PRO A 41 3.39 -10.20 -8.41
N ARG A 42 3.99 -10.38 -7.23
CA ARG A 42 5.35 -9.90 -6.86
C ARG A 42 5.47 -8.40 -6.55
N ALA A 43 4.36 -7.67 -6.45
CA ALA A 43 4.34 -6.29 -6.00
C ALA A 43 3.19 -6.06 -5.01
N TYR A 44 3.16 -4.87 -4.41
CA TYR A 44 2.04 -4.42 -3.58
C TYR A 44 1.14 -3.41 -4.28
N GLY A 45 1.66 -2.76 -5.31
CA GLY A 45 0.94 -1.88 -6.21
C GLY A 45 1.71 -1.72 -7.52
N HIS A 46 1.14 -0.98 -8.47
CA HIS A 46 1.86 -0.43 -9.61
C HIS A 46 1.13 0.79 -10.20
N PHE A 47 1.89 1.70 -10.80
CA PHE A 47 1.40 2.76 -11.67
C PHE A 47 1.50 2.38 -13.16
N SER A 48 0.44 2.66 -13.92
CA SER A 48 0.40 2.47 -15.37
C SER A 48 0.70 3.78 -16.12
N LEU A 49 1.82 3.79 -16.86
CA LEU A 49 2.30 4.93 -17.65
C LEU A 49 1.36 5.37 -18.78
N ARG A 50 0.37 4.56 -19.14
CA ARG A 50 -0.59 4.88 -20.20
C ARG A 50 -1.69 5.80 -19.66
N GLU A 51 -1.84 6.96 -20.26
CA GLU A 51 -2.90 7.94 -19.94
C GLU A 51 -4.31 7.40 -20.26
N ASP A 52 -4.43 6.40 -21.12
CA ASP A 52 -5.68 5.77 -21.56
C ASP A 52 -5.88 4.36 -21.00
N THR A 53 -5.20 4.02 -19.89
CA THR A 53 -5.36 2.70 -19.24
C THR A 53 -6.84 2.41 -18.94
N TRP A 54 -7.58 3.44 -18.53
CA TRP A 54 -9.03 3.42 -18.42
C TRP A 54 -9.65 4.52 -19.27
N VAL A 55 -10.69 4.18 -20.05
CA VAL A 55 -11.38 5.12 -20.92
C VAL A 55 -12.84 5.23 -20.50
N SER A 56 -13.30 6.47 -20.36
CA SER A 56 -14.70 6.79 -20.08
C SER A 56 -15.22 7.84 -21.04
N LYS A 57 -16.50 8.20 -20.91
CA LYS A 57 -17.08 9.35 -21.64
C LYS A 57 -16.40 10.68 -21.30
N LEU A 58 -15.69 10.75 -20.18
CA LEU A 58 -15.03 11.96 -19.68
C LEU A 58 -13.55 12.05 -20.11
N GLY A 59 -12.99 10.98 -20.71
CA GLY A 59 -11.60 10.92 -21.12
C GLY A 59 -10.88 9.65 -20.66
N GLY A 60 -9.57 9.62 -20.91
CA GLY A 60 -8.65 8.60 -20.41
C GLY A 60 -8.10 8.96 -19.03
N THR A 61 -7.78 7.96 -18.22
CA THR A 61 -6.99 8.14 -16.99
C THR A 61 -5.88 7.10 -16.88
N HIS A 62 -4.78 7.49 -16.25
CA HIS A 62 -3.82 6.54 -15.68
C HIS A 62 -4.46 5.60 -14.66
N GLU A 63 -3.75 4.52 -14.33
CA GLU A 63 -4.12 3.60 -13.27
C GLU A 63 -3.07 3.59 -12.17
N ILE A 64 -3.54 3.59 -10.92
CA ILE A 64 -2.78 3.08 -9.78
C ILE A 64 -3.50 1.83 -9.27
N ASN A 65 -2.89 0.67 -9.41
CA ASN A 65 -3.44 -0.57 -8.89
C ASN A 65 -2.85 -0.88 -7.52
N ILE A 66 -3.70 -1.24 -6.56
CA ILE A 66 -3.31 -1.78 -5.25
C ILE A 66 -3.56 -3.29 -5.23
N GLY A 67 -2.57 -4.05 -4.76
CA GLY A 67 -2.58 -5.50 -4.75
C GLY A 67 -3.68 -6.09 -3.86
N ALA A 68 -4.68 -6.72 -4.48
CA ALA A 68 -5.84 -7.28 -3.78
C ALA A 68 -5.48 -8.30 -2.68
N GLY A 69 -4.44 -9.13 -2.91
CA GLY A 69 -3.96 -10.11 -1.93
C GLY A 69 -3.20 -9.53 -0.73
N THR A 70 -2.74 -8.29 -0.83
CA THR A 70 -1.92 -7.62 0.20
C THR A 70 -2.62 -6.39 0.78
N LEU A 71 -3.92 -6.26 0.50
CA LEU A 71 -4.76 -5.12 0.85
C LEU A 71 -5.03 -5.00 2.37
N ALA A 72 -5.02 -6.12 3.09
CA ALA A 72 -5.23 -6.18 4.54
C ALA A 72 -3.92 -6.12 5.34
N ARG A 73 -2.89 -5.46 4.78
CA ARG A 73 -1.69 -5.04 5.53
C ARG A 73 -2.05 -3.86 6.45
N PRO A 74 -1.21 -3.52 7.44
CA PRO A 74 -1.38 -2.30 8.24
C PRO A 74 -1.64 -1.08 7.35
N ILE A 75 -2.53 -0.16 7.78
CA ILE A 75 -2.88 1.03 6.99
C ILE A 75 -1.65 1.83 6.57
N GLU A 76 -0.62 1.87 7.41
CA GLU A 76 0.67 2.53 7.17
C GLU A 76 1.38 1.96 5.95
N GLU A 77 1.34 0.65 5.78
CA GLU A 77 1.93 -0.07 4.63
C GLU A 77 1.12 0.13 3.35
N VAL A 78 -0.22 0.19 3.45
CA VAL A 78 -1.10 0.46 2.31
C VAL A 78 -0.94 1.91 1.84
N ALA A 79 -0.90 2.86 2.76
CA ALA A 79 -0.66 4.27 2.48
C ALA A 79 0.73 4.49 1.87
N ALA A 80 1.78 3.87 2.43
CA ALA A 80 3.12 3.92 1.86
C ALA A 80 3.18 3.32 0.44
N THR A 81 2.43 2.24 0.17
CA THR A 81 2.33 1.65 -1.17
C THR A 81 1.62 2.60 -2.14
N LEU A 82 0.50 3.19 -1.74
CA LEU A 82 -0.21 4.15 -2.59
C LEU A 82 0.68 5.37 -2.88
N LEU A 83 1.38 5.89 -1.86
CA LEU A 83 2.29 7.02 -1.99
C LEU A 83 3.49 6.69 -2.89
N HIS A 84 4.03 5.47 -2.81
CA HIS A 84 5.06 4.98 -3.73
C HIS A 84 4.60 5.08 -5.19
N GLU A 85 3.40 4.60 -5.50
CA GLU A 85 2.86 4.68 -6.86
C GLU A 85 2.51 6.13 -7.26
N MET A 86 2.13 6.99 -6.30
CA MET A 86 1.95 8.42 -6.55
C MET A 86 3.27 9.14 -6.87
N VAL A 87 4.39 8.73 -6.27
CA VAL A 87 5.72 9.25 -6.61
C VAL A 87 6.09 8.89 -8.05
N HIS A 88 5.82 7.65 -8.49
CA HIS A 88 5.97 7.28 -9.89
C HIS A 88 5.10 8.15 -10.81
N TYR A 89 3.85 8.39 -10.40
CA TYR A 89 2.95 9.23 -11.17
C TYR A 89 3.44 10.68 -11.26
N TYR A 90 3.87 11.27 -10.14
CA TYR A 90 4.45 12.61 -10.09
C TYR A 90 5.70 12.74 -10.96
N ASN A 91 6.60 11.76 -10.89
CA ASN A 91 7.80 11.73 -11.72
C ASN A 91 7.44 11.68 -13.21
N TYR A 92 6.44 10.88 -13.58
CA TYR A 92 5.94 10.80 -14.95
C TYR A 92 5.43 12.16 -15.46
N GLU A 93 4.53 12.81 -14.70
CA GLU A 93 3.97 14.13 -15.04
C GLU A 93 5.06 15.22 -15.19
N ASN A 94 6.16 15.09 -14.44
CA ASN A 94 7.29 16.02 -14.48
C ASN A 94 8.43 15.60 -15.44
N GLY A 95 8.24 14.55 -16.24
CA GLY A 95 9.26 14.05 -17.18
C GLY A 95 10.52 13.50 -16.51
N ILE A 96 10.42 13.09 -15.26
CA ILE A 96 11.51 12.51 -14.46
C ILE A 96 11.56 11.01 -14.70
N GLN A 97 12.59 10.55 -15.43
CA GLN A 97 12.85 9.12 -15.54
C GLN A 97 13.43 8.57 -14.22
N ASP A 98 12.60 7.88 -13.45
CA ASP A 98 12.86 7.43 -12.08
C ASP A 98 13.19 5.92 -11.97
N CYS A 99 12.91 5.17 -13.03
CA CYS A 99 13.28 3.76 -13.18
C CYS A 99 14.24 3.51 -14.36
N SER A 100 14.90 2.35 -14.31
CA SER A 100 15.85 1.87 -15.31
C SER A 100 15.74 0.35 -15.48
N ARG A 101 16.50 -0.24 -16.43
CA ARG A 101 16.48 -1.68 -16.72
C ARG A 101 15.07 -2.20 -17.04
N GLY A 102 14.36 -1.54 -17.96
CA GLY A 102 12.99 -1.90 -18.31
C GLY A 102 12.04 -1.74 -17.10
N ASN A 103 12.08 -0.58 -16.45
CA ASN A 103 11.26 -0.21 -15.29
C ASN A 103 11.40 -1.07 -14.03
N THR A 104 12.40 -1.98 -13.98
CA THR A 104 12.57 -2.89 -12.84
C THR A 104 13.48 -2.32 -11.74
N TYR A 105 14.31 -1.32 -12.05
CA TYR A 105 15.32 -0.79 -11.14
C TYR A 105 15.07 0.68 -10.83
N HIS A 106 14.64 0.98 -9.60
CA HIS A 106 14.43 2.33 -9.07
C HIS A 106 15.77 3.04 -8.89
N ASN A 107 15.92 4.20 -9.54
CA ASN A 107 17.17 4.95 -9.54
C ASN A 107 17.20 6.04 -8.45
N ARG A 108 18.29 6.81 -8.36
CA ARG A 108 18.44 7.85 -7.31
C ARG A 108 17.43 8.99 -7.44
N ARG A 109 16.83 9.21 -8.61
CA ARG A 109 15.77 10.21 -8.81
C ARG A 109 14.48 9.75 -8.16
N PHE A 110 14.14 8.46 -8.28
CA PHE A 110 13.04 7.88 -7.51
C PHE A 110 13.27 8.08 -6.01
N LYS A 111 14.46 7.72 -5.51
CA LYS A 111 14.83 7.91 -4.10
C LYS A 111 14.57 9.33 -3.62
N ALA A 112 15.11 10.32 -4.35
CA ALA A 112 15.00 11.72 -4.00
C ALA A 112 13.55 12.21 -4.00
N ALA A 113 12.75 11.79 -4.99
CA ALA A 113 11.33 12.14 -5.05
C ALA A 113 10.56 11.48 -3.89
N ALA A 114 10.74 10.18 -3.66
CA ALA A 114 10.06 9.46 -2.59
C ALA A 114 10.38 10.04 -1.20
N GLU A 115 11.65 10.36 -0.92
CA GLU A 115 12.05 10.98 0.35
C GLU A 115 11.52 12.41 0.52
N ALA A 116 11.32 13.15 -0.57
CA ALA A 116 10.69 14.46 -0.54
C ALA A 116 9.17 14.40 -0.30
N HIS A 117 8.55 13.22 -0.42
CA HIS A 117 7.10 13.01 -0.36
C HIS A 117 6.73 11.96 0.70
N GLY A 118 7.36 12.01 1.89
CA GLY A 118 6.91 11.23 3.04
C GLY A 118 7.30 9.75 3.09
N LEU A 119 8.28 9.30 2.28
CA LEU A 119 8.79 7.92 2.33
C LEU A 119 10.24 7.86 2.79
N ILE A 120 10.59 6.77 3.48
CA ILE A 120 11.98 6.37 3.70
C ILE A 120 12.33 5.35 2.62
N VAL A 121 13.53 5.45 2.03
CA VAL A 121 13.93 4.60 0.90
C VAL A 121 15.28 3.92 1.15
N GLU A 122 15.25 2.59 1.16
CA GLU A 122 16.43 1.74 1.27
C GLU A 122 16.81 1.10 -0.08
N HIS A 123 18.09 0.80 -0.21
CA HIS A 123 18.64 0.18 -1.42
C HIS A 123 18.45 -1.34 -1.41
N SER A 124 18.14 -1.88 -2.58
CA SER A 124 18.05 -3.30 -2.92
C SER A 124 19.03 -3.60 -4.05
N ASP A 125 19.83 -4.67 -3.92
CA ASP A 125 20.72 -5.11 -4.99
C ASP A 125 19.98 -5.39 -6.30
N LYS A 126 18.78 -5.97 -6.19
CA LYS A 126 17.98 -6.42 -7.34
C LYS A 126 17.15 -5.30 -7.96
N TYR A 127 16.55 -4.46 -7.12
CA TYR A 127 15.49 -3.52 -7.53
C TYR A 127 15.90 -2.04 -7.36
N GLY A 128 17.12 -1.77 -6.88
CA GLY A 128 17.60 -0.39 -6.69
C GLY A 128 16.98 0.25 -5.45
N TRP A 129 16.65 1.53 -5.51
CA TRP A 129 16.07 2.28 -4.39
C TRP A 129 14.57 2.00 -4.24
N SER A 130 14.21 0.74 -4.00
CA SER A 130 12.83 0.27 -4.10
C SER A 130 12.18 -0.11 -2.76
N HIS A 131 12.96 -0.28 -1.69
CA HIS A 131 12.41 -0.65 -0.38
C HIS A 131 11.92 0.61 0.32
N THR A 132 10.62 0.87 0.21
CA THR A 132 9.99 2.04 0.82
C THR A 132 9.24 1.68 2.10
N SER A 133 9.38 2.52 3.12
CA SER A 133 8.60 2.48 4.37
C SER A 133 8.04 3.88 4.69
N PRO A 134 6.98 3.99 5.50
CA PRO A 134 6.47 5.30 5.90
C PRO A 134 7.52 6.10 6.69
N SER A 135 7.66 7.39 6.40
CA SER A 135 8.38 8.33 7.28
C SER A 135 7.54 8.70 8.50
N ASP A 136 8.15 9.35 9.50
CA ASP A 136 7.43 9.89 10.66
C ASP A 136 6.33 10.86 10.23
N GLU A 137 6.59 11.70 9.22
CA GLU A 137 5.61 12.62 8.63
C GLU A 137 4.40 11.89 8.04
N LEU A 138 4.62 10.78 7.32
CA LEU A 138 3.51 9.98 6.80
C LEU A 138 2.74 9.28 7.92
N LEU A 139 3.42 8.84 8.98
CA LEU A 139 2.77 8.24 10.15
C LEU A 139 1.88 9.26 10.88
N ASP A 140 2.38 10.48 11.09
CA ASP A 140 1.62 11.57 11.69
C ASP A 140 0.41 11.93 10.82
N PHE A 141 0.60 12.05 9.50
CA PHE A 141 -0.49 12.27 8.56
C PHE A 141 -1.59 11.20 8.64
N ILE A 142 -1.21 9.91 8.73
CA ILE A 142 -2.15 8.79 8.86
C ILE A 142 -2.98 8.93 10.14
N LEU A 143 -2.33 9.29 11.25
CA LEU A 143 -2.97 9.47 12.55
C LEU A 143 -3.93 10.66 12.54
N GLU A 144 -3.48 11.82 12.06
CA GLU A 144 -4.26 13.06 12.00
C GLU A 144 -5.50 12.92 11.12
N ASN A 145 -5.38 12.20 10.00
CA ASN A 145 -6.50 11.96 9.09
C ASN A 145 -7.40 10.79 9.51
N GLY A 146 -7.07 10.14 10.64
CA GLY A 146 -7.83 9.02 11.18
C GLY A 146 -7.96 7.86 10.18
N LEU A 147 -6.89 7.57 9.44
CA LEU A 147 -6.86 6.48 8.48
C LEU A 147 -6.87 5.14 9.24
N THR A 148 -7.77 4.24 8.85
CA THR A 148 -7.99 2.96 9.51
C THR A 148 -7.63 1.78 8.62
N ASP A 149 -7.33 0.65 9.26
CA ASP A 149 -7.03 -0.61 8.58
C ASP A 149 -8.14 -1.06 7.63
N ILE A 150 -7.73 -1.66 6.52
CA ILE A 150 -8.62 -2.37 5.61
C ILE A 150 -8.73 -3.82 6.06
N LEU A 151 -9.97 -4.30 6.23
CA LEU A 151 -10.27 -5.60 6.82
C LEU A 151 -10.79 -6.61 5.77
N ILE A 152 -10.46 -6.38 4.51
CA ILE A 152 -10.74 -7.29 3.41
C ILE A 152 -9.51 -7.39 2.51
N SER A 153 -9.16 -8.59 2.13
CA SER A 153 -8.18 -8.88 1.09
C SER A 153 -8.67 -10.06 0.26
N ARG A 154 -8.17 -10.17 -0.97
CA ARG A 154 -8.43 -11.34 -1.79
C ARG A 154 -7.62 -12.50 -1.24
N ASN A 155 -8.27 -13.63 -1.00
CA ASN A 155 -7.56 -14.84 -0.67
C ASN A 155 -6.78 -15.31 -1.91
N GLU A 156 -5.47 -15.07 -1.93
CA GLU A 156 -4.57 -15.51 -3.01
C GLU A 156 -3.87 -16.85 -2.68
N PHE A 157 -4.42 -17.66 -1.76
CA PHE A 157 -3.92 -19.00 -1.46
C PHE A 157 -3.97 -19.89 -2.72
N ALA A 158 -2.78 -20.21 -3.25
CA ALA A 158 -2.50 -21.12 -4.36
C ALA A 158 -3.29 -20.86 -5.66
N GLY A 159 -2.56 -20.54 -6.73
CA GLY A 159 -3.14 -20.37 -8.06
C GLY A 159 -4.00 -21.58 -8.48
N PHE A 160 -5.31 -21.38 -8.56
CA PHE A 160 -6.11 -21.96 -9.62
C PHE A 160 -6.14 -20.97 -10.78
N HIS A 161 -5.04 -20.93 -11.54
CA HIS A 161 -5.19 -20.61 -12.95
C HIS A 161 -5.84 -21.85 -13.57
N ILE A 162 -7.11 -21.77 -13.96
CA ILE A 162 -7.65 -22.71 -14.96
C ILE A 162 -6.97 -22.31 -16.27
N THR A 163 -5.72 -22.73 -16.44
CA THR A 163 -5.07 -22.78 -17.75
C THR A 163 -5.60 -24.01 -18.45
N GLY A 164 -6.29 -23.79 -19.57
CA GLY A 164 -6.70 -24.86 -20.46
C GLY A 164 -5.52 -25.79 -20.78
N THR A 165 -5.79 -27.09 -20.66
CA THR A 165 -5.08 -28.23 -21.28
C THR A 165 -3.58 -28.08 -21.51
N GLY A 166 -2.77 -28.56 -20.56
CA GLY A 166 -1.35 -28.81 -20.75
C GLY A 166 -0.79 -29.65 -19.61
N THR A 167 -0.70 -30.96 -19.81
CA THR A 167 -0.03 -31.94 -18.94
C THR A 167 1.39 -31.51 -18.59
N HIS A 168 1.71 -31.29 -17.31
CA HIS A 168 3.00 -31.64 -16.70
C HIS A 168 2.89 -31.81 -15.18
N SER A 169 3.39 -32.95 -14.72
CA SER A 169 3.51 -33.38 -13.32
C SER A 169 4.54 -32.52 -12.55
N GLY A 170 4.25 -32.19 -11.29
CA GLY A 170 5.20 -31.47 -10.44
C GLY A 170 4.70 -31.32 -8.99
N THR A 171 5.08 -32.30 -8.18
CA THR A 171 5.26 -32.33 -6.71
C THR A 171 4.77 -31.16 -5.85
N GLU A 172 3.92 -31.53 -4.89
CA GLU A 172 3.43 -30.76 -3.75
C GLU A 172 4.58 -30.21 -2.88
N GLY A 173 4.49 -28.92 -2.57
CA GLY A 173 5.35 -28.24 -1.61
C GLY A 173 4.55 -27.13 -0.92
N THR A 174 3.81 -27.49 0.12
CA THR A 174 3.06 -26.59 1.00
C THR A 174 4.04 -25.69 1.75
N THR A 175 4.16 -24.43 1.34
CA THR A 175 4.81 -23.41 2.18
C THR A 175 3.73 -22.65 2.95
N PRO A 176 3.79 -22.57 4.30
CA PRO A 176 2.77 -21.88 5.08
C PRO A 176 2.74 -20.38 4.73
N PRO A 177 1.56 -19.73 4.85
CA PRO A 177 1.45 -18.28 4.66
C PRO A 177 2.37 -17.57 5.66
N ARG A 178 3.15 -16.60 5.17
CA ARG A 178 3.97 -15.75 6.04
C ARG A 178 3.02 -14.97 6.95
N THR A 179 3.09 -15.28 8.23
CA THR A 179 2.41 -14.55 9.29
C THR A 179 2.90 -13.10 9.29
N SER A 180 1.95 -12.16 9.40
CA SER A 180 2.29 -10.78 9.75
C SER A 180 3.08 -10.83 11.06
N SER A 181 4.31 -10.33 11.06
CA SER A 181 5.18 -10.36 12.25
C SER A 181 4.73 -9.34 13.31
N THR A 182 3.76 -8.47 12.98
CA THR A 182 3.28 -7.41 13.84
C THR A 182 1.94 -7.76 14.51
N ARG A 183 1.89 -7.61 15.83
CA ARG A 183 0.69 -7.71 16.67
C ARG A 183 0.15 -6.30 16.94
N LYS A 184 -1.16 -6.11 16.88
CA LYS A 184 -1.81 -4.84 17.24
C LYS A 184 -2.34 -4.95 18.66
N TYR A 185 -2.02 -3.96 19.49
CA TYR A 185 -2.54 -3.75 20.85
C TYR A 185 -3.48 -2.56 20.84
N ILE A 186 -4.59 -2.62 21.56
CA ILE A 186 -5.60 -1.57 21.66
C ILE A 186 -5.89 -1.30 23.13
N CYS A 187 -5.94 -0.03 23.52
CA CYS A 187 -6.43 0.38 24.83
C CYS A 187 -7.95 0.16 24.87
N PRO A 188 -8.47 -0.65 25.82
CA PRO A 188 -9.91 -0.92 25.91
C PRO A 188 -10.74 0.31 26.31
N CYS A 189 -10.10 1.37 26.83
CA CYS A 189 -10.78 2.56 27.32
C CYS A 189 -10.95 3.63 26.23
N CYS A 190 -9.85 4.01 25.55
CA CYS A 190 -9.83 5.12 24.59
C CYS A 190 -9.66 4.67 23.13
N GLY A 191 -9.35 3.40 22.87
CA GLY A 191 -9.11 2.90 21.52
C GLY A 191 -7.74 3.21 20.93
N ASN A 192 -6.84 3.88 21.68
CA ASN A 192 -5.43 4.05 21.27
C ASN A 192 -4.84 2.71 20.86
N SER A 193 -4.01 2.67 19.82
CA SER A 193 -3.44 1.42 19.33
C SER A 193 -1.93 1.50 19.12
N VAL A 194 -1.24 0.41 19.40
CA VAL A 194 0.22 0.26 19.23
C VAL A 194 0.49 -1.06 18.52
N ARG A 195 1.37 -1.09 17.53
CA ARG A 195 1.83 -2.32 16.89
C ARG A 195 3.22 -2.71 17.37
N ALA A 196 3.44 -4.00 17.59
CA ALA A 196 4.74 -4.52 17.99
C ALA A 196 5.11 -5.78 17.19
N THR A 197 6.37 -5.88 16.79
CA THR A 197 6.93 -7.05 16.07
C THR A 197 7.23 -8.24 16.99
N LYS A 198 7.13 -8.03 18.31
CA LYS A 198 7.25 -9.05 19.36
C LYS A 198 6.12 -8.93 20.37
N GLU A 199 5.94 -9.95 21.20
CA GLU A 199 5.01 -9.86 22.31
C GLU A 199 5.54 -8.86 23.34
N VAL A 200 4.69 -7.92 23.74
CA VAL A 200 5.00 -6.85 24.68
C VAL A 200 3.80 -6.58 25.58
N HIS A 201 4.07 -6.07 26.79
CA HIS A 201 3.05 -5.59 27.71
C HIS A 201 3.08 -4.06 27.69
N ILE A 202 2.04 -3.44 27.14
CA ILE A 202 1.94 -1.98 26.99
C ILE A 202 0.79 -1.47 27.86
N ALA A 203 0.98 -0.33 28.50
CA ALA A 203 -0.08 0.39 29.20
C ALA A 203 -0.39 1.71 28.47
N CYS A 204 -1.66 2.06 28.41
CA CYS A 204 -2.10 3.40 28.03
C CYS A 204 -1.97 4.30 29.25
N LEU A 205 -1.06 5.28 29.21
CA LEU A 205 -0.84 6.19 30.33
C LEU A 205 -2.04 7.12 30.56
N ASP A 206 -2.73 7.54 29.50
CA ASP A 206 -3.92 8.39 29.59
C ASP A 206 -5.06 7.73 30.38
N CYS A 207 -5.22 6.41 30.21
CA CYS A 207 -6.29 5.63 30.85
C CYS A 207 -5.79 4.80 32.03
N SER A 208 -4.48 4.79 32.30
CA SER A 208 -3.83 3.94 33.31
C SER A 208 -4.28 2.47 33.22
N ALA A 209 -4.40 1.94 32.00
CA ALA A 209 -4.94 0.61 31.72
C ALA A 209 -4.02 -0.20 30.79
N PRO A 210 -3.87 -1.52 30.98
CA PRO A 210 -3.13 -2.36 30.06
C PRO A 210 -3.84 -2.40 28.69
N MET A 211 -3.05 -2.29 27.62
CA MET A 211 -3.54 -2.50 26.27
C MET A 211 -3.67 -4.01 25.99
N VAL A 212 -4.71 -4.39 25.24
CA VAL A 212 -5.02 -5.79 24.91
C VAL A 212 -4.80 -6.06 23.43
N LEU A 213 -4.51 -7.31 23.05
CA LEU A 213 -4.40 -7.67 21.63
C LEU A 213 -5.72 -7.41 20.91
N ALA A 214 -5.64 -6.74 19.75
CA ALA A 214 -6.75 -6.64 18.82
C ALA A 214 -6.96 -8.03 18.17
N GLY A 215 -8.14 -8.61 18.39
CA GLY A 215 -8.56 -9.85 17.72
C GLY A 215 -8.83 -9.67 16.24
#